data_AF-A0A922CXA7-F1
#
_entry.id   AF-A0A922CXA7-F1
#
_cell.length_a   1.000
_cell.length_b   1.000
_cell.length_c   1.000
_cell.angle_alpha   90.00
_cell.angle_beta   90.00
_cell.angle_gamma   90.00
#
_symmetry.space_group_name_H-M   'P 1'
#
loop_
_entity.id
_entity.type
_entity.pdbx_description
1 polymer ?
#
loop_
_entity_poly.entity_id
_entity_poly.type
_entity_poly.pdbx_seq_one_letter_code
_entity_poly.pdbx_strand_id
1 'polypeptide(L)'
;MEEETTNIGLDVDEMLTQISQLVQFNQLSAQIVQDLEQSRWYLAGALVFVVIICFIYILLLRWVVVPVVWVSIAGLFGLLGFSLYLCYKNYEYYRDNPVGLYQTTNLKGYAESIFSKKETWMALLVAGAILILILLLVVIFLRNRISIATALIREGSKAVTSIKSTIFFPIFPWVLQCVVMAYGVFIFMLILSIGENAFGVANIKNDTTCDCGGLYTEEGQSCDPAAFALQCRDTAGGACKMAICHFTGINNPHSVVYLHLINLLGFFWTLFFISGVSDMILASTFSRWYWTFHKKDLPFFTLTSGIFQTLRYHLGTVAFGALIIAIVRVIRVILEYIDHKLKKFDNPLSRAIMCCCKCFFWCLESFLKFINKNAYIMCAVHGHSFCKSARDAFSLLMRNIVRVVVLDKVMYTTLLQLFVCIDFTAVLNL
;
A
#
# COMPACT_ATOMS: atom_id res chain seq x y z
N MET A 1 19.58 -34.74 -35.13
CA MET A 1 20.02 -35.21 -33.80
C MET A 1 20.61 -34.09 -32.95
N GLU A 2 20.87 -32.89 -33.49
CA GLU A 2 21.40 -31.73 -32.74
C GLU A 2 20.31 -30.69 -32.39
N GLU A 3 19.11 -30.83 -32.95
CA GLU A 3 17.97 -29.88 -32.80
C GLU A 3 16.96 -30.31 -31.71
N GLU A 4 16.99 -31.58 -31.29
CA GLU A 4 16.09 -32.16 -30.29
C GLU A 4 16.64 -31.99 -28.86
N THR A 5 17.98 -31.91 -28.71
CA THR A 5 18.67 -31.60 -27.45
C THR A 5 18.46 -30.16 -26.98
N THR A 6 18.22 -29.21 -27.88
CA THR A 6 18.02 -27.79 -27.57
C THR A 6 16.62 -27.49 -27.00
N ASN A 7 15.58 -28.18 -27.47
CA ASN A 7 14.20 -28.00 -26.96
C ASN A 7 14.01 -28.63 -25.57
N ILE A 8 14.65 -29.78 -25.31
CA ILE A 8 14.65 -30.39 -23.97
C ILE A 8 15.44 -29.52 -22.98
N GLY A 9 16.53 -28.88 -23.42
CA GLY A 9 17.30 -27.94 -22.61
C GLY A 9 16.51 -26.69 -22.19
N LEU A 10 15.71 -26.12 -23.10
CA LEU A 10 14.85 -24.96 -22.84
C LEU A 10 13.72 -25.26 -21.82
N ASP A 11 13.10 -26.44 -21.90
CA ASP A 11 12.03 -26.84 -20.99
C ASP A 11 12.56 -27.21 -19.58
N VAL A 12 13.74 -27.86 -19.53
CA VAL A 12 14.43 -28.16 -18.26
C VAL A 12 14.92 -26.88 -17.57
N ASP A 13 15.42 -25.88 -18.31
CA ASP A 13 15.81 -24.59 -17.72
C ASP A 13 14.59 -23.79 -17.21
N GLU A 14 13.44 -23.85 -17.90
CA GLU A 14 12.19 -23.21 -17.45
C GLU A 14 11.61 -23.91 -16.21
N MET A 15 11.69 -25.24 -16.13
CA MET A 15 11.34 -26.01 -14.93
C MET A 15 12.31 -25.77 -13.76
N LEU A 16 13.61 -25.76 -14.00
CA LEU A 16 14.63 -25.50 -12.98
C LEU A 16 14.50 -24.08 -12.42
N THR A 17 14.18 -23.10 -13.26
CA THR A 17 13.92 -21.74 -12.81
C THR A 17 12.65 -21.66 -11.95
N GLN A 18 11.55 -22.33 -12.32
CA GLN A 18 10.34 -22.39 -11.49
C GLN A 18 10.58 -23.09 -10.15
N ILE A 19 11.30 -24.22 -10.14
CA ILE A 19 11.65 -24.96 -8.92
C ILE A 19 12.56 -24.10 -8.03
N SER A 20 13.55 -23.41 -8.62
CA SER A 20 14.44 -22.51 -7.86
C SER A 20 13.66 -21.36 -7.20
N GLN A 21 12.66 -20.80 -7.89
CA GLN A 21 11.80 -19.75 -7.34
C GLN A 21 10.91 -20.29 -6.21
N LEU A 22 10.38 -21.50 -6.35
CA LEU A 22 9.57 -22.17 -5.32
C LEU A 22 10.40 -22.50 -4.07
N VAL A 23 11.62 -23.00 -4.24
CA VAL A 23 12.55 -23.29 -3.13
C VAL A 23 12.97 -21.99 -2.44
N GLN A 24 13.29 -20.94 -3.19
CA GLN A 24 13.60 -19.63 -2.63
C GLN A 24 12.41 -19.03 -1.88
N PHE A 25 11.19 -19.17 -2.39
CA PHE A 25 9.97 -18.69 -1.72
C PHE A 25 9.70 -19.46 -0.41
N ASN A 26 9.93 -20.78 -0.40
CA ASN A 26 9.81 -21.61 0.80
C ASN A 26 10.88 -21.28 1.86
N GLN A 27 12.11 -21.00 1.43
CA GLN A 27 13.18 -20.56 2.35
C GLN A 27 12.88 -19.17 2.93
N LEU A 28 12.42 -18.23 2.09
CA LEU A 28 12.03 -16.89 2.52
C LEU A 28 10.86 -16.93 3.51
N SER A 29 9.83 -17.75 3.23
CA SER A 29 8.67 -17.87 4.12
C SER A 29 9.02 -18.50 5.46
N ALA A 30 9.90 -19.52 5.48
CA ALA A 30 10.40 -20.12 6.71
C ALA A 30 11.22 -19.12 7.55
N GLN A 31 12.08 -18.32 6.91
CA GLN A 31 12.86 -17.28 7.58
C GLN A 31 11.95 -16.21 8.20
N ILE A 32 10.94 -15.72 7.47
CA ILE A 32 9.98 -14.74 7.99
C ILE A 32 9.23 -15.29 9.22
N VAL A 33 8.80 -16.54 9.18
CA VAL A 33 8.08 -17.17 10.30
C VAL A 33 8.99 -17.32 11.52
N GLN A 34 10.25 -17.72 11.33
CA GLN A 34 11.24 -17.82 12.40
C GLN A 34 11.53 -16.44 13.03
N ASP A 35 11.70 -15.41 12.22
CA ASP A 35 11.90 -14.03 12.68
C ASP A 35 10.69 -13.51 13.45
N LEU A 36 9.47 -13.84 13.03
CA LEU A 36 8.23 -13.46 13.72
C LEU A 36 8.08 -14.19 15.06
N GLU A 37 8.38 -15.50 15.09
CA GLU A 37 8.35 -16.34 16.28
C GLU A 37 9.31 -15.83 17.36
N GLN A 38 10.52 -15.41 16.97
CA GLN A 38 11.52 -14.87 17.89
C GLN A 38 11.19 -13.44 18.35
N SER A 39 10.68 -12.59 17.47
CA SER A 39 10.41 -11.18 17.76
C SER A 39 9.01 -10.91 18.35
N ARG A 40 8.13 -11.93 18.46
CA ARG A 40 6.70 -11.76 18.80
C ARG A 40 6.44 -10.86 20.02
N TRP A 41 7.21 -11.04 21.09
CA TRP A 41 7.03 -10.29 22.34
C TRP A 41 7.54 -8.85 22.23
N TYR A 42 8.64 -8.62 21.51
CA TYR A 42 9.17 -7.29 21.23
C TYR A 42 8.22 -6.51 20.30
N LEU A 43 7.67 -7.17 19.27
CA LEU A 43 6.70 -6.58 18.35
C LEU A 43 5.40 -6.21 19.09
N ALA A 44 4.87 -7.12 19.92
CA ALA A 44 3.68 -6.88 20.73
C ALA A 44 3.91 -5.75 21.75
N GLY A 45 5.07 -5.74 22.41
CA GLY A 45 5.46 -4.67 23.34
C GLY A 45 5.57 -3.31 22.66
N ALA A 46 6.21 -3.24 21.49
CA ALA A 46 6.33 -2.02 20.69
C ALA A 46 4.95 -1.52 20.22
N LEU A 47 4.06 -2.41 19.79
CA LEU A 47 2.71 -2.05 19.37
C LEU A 47 1.91 -1.44 20.52
N VAL A 48 1.94 -2.06 21.71
CA VAL A 48 1.28 -1.54 22.91
C VAL A 48 1.87 -0.19 23.31
N PHE A 49 3.20 -0.05 23.29
CA PHE A 49 3.90 1.19 23.61
C PHE A 49 3.50 2.33 22.66
N VAL A 50 3.44 2.09 21.35
CA VAL A 50 2.99 3.07 20.35
C VAL A 50 1.54 3.48 20.59
N VAL A 51 0.65 2.52 20.89
CA VAL A 51 -0.75 2.82 21.21
C VAL A 51 -0.86 3.73 22.45
N ILE A 52 -0.07 3.46 23.49
CA ILE A 52 -0.03 4.28 24.70
C ILE A 52 0.49 5.69 24.38
N ILE A 53 1.58 5.83 23.62
CA ILE A 53 2.12 7.13 23.21
C ILE A 53 1.09 7.91 22.40
N CYS A 54 0.43 7.28 21.43
CA CYS A 54 -0.63 7.91 20.64
C CYS A 54 -1.78 8.39 21.51
N PHE A 55 -2.18 7.60 22.51
CA PHE A 55 -3.22 7.98 23.46
C PHE A 55 -2.80 9.19 24.30
N ILE A 56 -1.58 9.18 24.84
CA ILE A 56 -1.00 10.31 25.58
C ILE A 56 -0.94 11.55 24.69
N TYR A 57 -0.49 11.41 23.44
CA TYR A 57 -0.41 12.51 22.48
C TYR A 57 -1.78 13.14 22.23
N ILE A 58 -2.83 12.33 21.98
CA ILE A 58 -4.20 12.82 21.77
C ILE A 58 -4.71 13.60 23.00
N LEU A 59 -4.40 13.15 24.22
CA LEU A 59 -4.76 13.85 25.44
C LEU A 59 -3.98 15.17 25.63
N LEU A 60 -2.68 15.16 25.31
CA LEU A 60 -1.80 16.32 25.41
C LEU A 60 -2.15 17.42 24.41
N LEU A 61 -2.66 17.07 23.21
CA LEU A 61 -3.09 18.04 22.22
C LEU A 61 -4.11 19.04 22.78
N ARG A 62 -4.94 18.65 23.74
CA ARG A 62 -5.91 19.56 24.36
C ARG A 62 -5.27 20.80 25.01
N TRP A 63 -4.16 20.60 25.72
CA TRP A 63 -3.53 21.63 26.55
C TRP A 63 -2.37 22.32 25.83
N VAL A 64 -1.68 21.58 24.95
CA VAL A 64 -0.36 21.97 24.45
C VAL A 64 -0.36 22.19 22.92
N VAL A 65 -1.51 22.12 22.20
CA VAL A 65 -1.55 22.28 20.72
C VAL A 65 -0.83 23.53 20.20
N VAL A 66 -1.07 24.69 20.81
CA VAL A 66 -0.46 25.95 20.34
C VAL A 66 1.06 25.91 20.51
N PRO A 67 1.61 25.67 21.73
CA PRO A 67 3.06 25.55 21.89
C PRO A 67 3.67 24.38 21.10
N VAL A 68 2.99 23.23 20.98
CA VAL A 68 3.48 22.09 20.17
C VAL A 68 3.68 22.49 18.71
N VAL A 69 2.73 23.21 18.09
CA VAL A 69 2.85 23.64 16.69
C VAL A 69 3.95 24.69 16.50
N TRP A 70 4.12 25.61 17.45
CA TRP A 70 5.19 26.60 17.35
C TRP A 70 6.58 26.01 17.62
N VAL A 71 6.70 25.13 18.63
CA VAL A 71 7.93 24.38 18.91
C VAL A 71 8.26 23.46 17.74
N SER A 72 7.29 22.84 17.10
CA SER A 72 7.54 22.04 15.91
C SER A 72 8.09 22.92 14.78
N ILE A 73 7.44 24.05 14.46
CA ILE A 73 7.94 24.96 13.43
C ILE A 73 9.36 25.44 13.76
N ALA A 74 9.62 25.84 15.00
CA ALA A 74 10.95 26.25 15.46
C ALA A 74 11.97 25.10 15.38
N GLY A 75 11.59 23.89 15.75
CA GLY A 75 12.40 22.68 15.66
C GLY A 75 12.79 22.33 14.23
N LEU A 76 11.88 22.51 13.25
CA LEU A 76 12.20 22.34 11.83
C LEU A 76 13.28 23.34 11.37
N PHE A 77 13.15 24.61 11.73
CA PHE A 77 14.19 25.60 11.42
C PHE A 77 15.50 25.30 12.15
N GLY A 78 15.44 24.82 13.38
CA GLY A 78 16.61 24.39 14.15
C GLY A 78 17.33 23.22 13.49
N LEU A 79 16.60 22.19 13.07
CA LEU A 79 17.17 21.03 12.36
C LEU A 79 17.77 21.43 11.01
N LEU A 80 17.04 22.20 10.19
CA LEU A 80 17.56 22.68 8.91
C LEU A 80 18.78 23.61 9.08
N GLY A 81 18.77 24.47 10.10
CA GLY A 81 19.90 25.32 10.46
C GLY A 81 21.11 24.50 10.91
N PHE A 82 20.89 23.46 11.72
CA PHE A 82 21.94 22.53 12.12
C PHE A 82 22.49 21.73 10.94
N SER A 83 21.64 21.28 10.02
CA SER A 83 22.06 20.64 8.76
C SER A 83 22.92 21.58 7.92
N LEU A 84 22.55 22.87 7.78
CA LEU A 84 23.38 23.87 7.10
C LEU A 84 24.73 24.07 7.78
N TYR A 85 24.75 24.11 9.12
CA TYR A 85 25.99 24.21 9.88
C TYR A 85 26.94 23.03 9.62
N LEU A 86 26.40 21.79 9.61
CA LEU A 86 27.19 20.61 9.26
C LEU A 86 27.67 20.64 7.82
N CYS A 87 26.81 21.04 6.88
CA CYS A 87 27.20 21.22 5.48
C CYS A 87 28.33 22.26 5.33
N TYR A 88 28.31 23.32 6.12
CA TYR A 88 29.35 24.36 6.12
C TYR A 88 30.67 23.82 6.66
N LYS A 89 30.63 23.11 7.78
CA LYS A 89 31.82 22.48 8.38
C LYS A 89 32.45 21.45 7.45
N ASN A 90 31.63 20.63 6.77
CA ASN A 90 32.12 19.66 5.80
C ASN A 90 32.66 20.35 4.53
N TYR A 91 32.01 21.42 4.06
CA TYR A 91 32.53 22.23 2.96
C TYR A 91 33.93 22.77 3.25
N GLU A 92 34.15 23.32 4.45
CA GLU A 92 35.45 23.80 4.89
C GLU A 92 36.48 22.68 4.96
N TYR A 93 36.13 21.53 5.55
CA TYR A 93 37.01 20.36 5.64
C TYR A 93 37.49 19.86 4.26
N TYR A 94 36.58 19.73 3.28
CA TYR A 94 36.91 19.25 1.93
C TYR A 94 37.49 20.34 1.01
N ARG A 95 37.32 21.62 1.36
CA ARG A 95 38.04 22.72 0.71
C ARG A 95 39.53 22.64 1.07
N ASP A 96 39.82 22.35 2.34
CA ASP A 96 41.17 22.34 2.88
C ASP A 96 41.88 20.99 2.66
N ASN A 97 41.11 19.88 2.54
CA ASN A 97 41.62 18.54 2.25
C ASN A 97 41.01 17.98 0.93
N PRO A 98 41.55 18.33 -0.24
CA PRO A 98 41.07 17.78 -1.50
C PRO A 98 41.42 16.29 -1.61
N VAL A 99 40.41 15.42 -1.56
CA VAL A 99 40.56 13.98 -1.76
C VAL A 99 40.40 13.59 -3.24
N GLY A 100 41.25 12.67 -3.71
CA GLY A 100 41.16 12.08 -5.05
C GLY A 100 40.00 11.09 -5.18
N LEU A 101 39.48 10.94 -6.40
CA LEU A 101 38.27 10.18 -6.70
C LEU A 101 38.49 8.66 -6.47
N TYR A 102 37.75 8.05 -5.55
CA TYR A 102 37.63 6.59 -5.45
C TYR A 102 36.34 6.14 -6.13
N GLN A 103 36.47 5.30 -7.15
CA GLN A 103 35.35 4.78 -7.93
C GLN A 103 34.93 3.43 -7.37
N THR A 104 33.75 3.38 -6.75
CA THR A 104 33.19 2.13 -6.19
C THR A 104 31.80 1.88 -6.80
N THR A 105 31.41 0.62 -6.90
CA THR A 105 30.18 0.18 -7.58
C THR A 105 28.95 0.05 -6.66
N ASN A 106 29.10 0.37 -5.36
CA ASN A 106 28.02 0.26 -4.36
C ASN A 106 27.33 1.62 -4.13
N LEU A 107 26.01 1.64 -3.86
CA LEU A 107 25.24 2.89 -3.61
C LEU A 107 25.84 3.75 -2.49
N LYS A 108 26.32 3.11 -1.41
CA LYS A 108 27.03 3.78 -0.30
C LYS A 108 28.30 4.47 -0.80
N GLY A 109 29.09 3.77 -1.62
CA GLY A 109 30.32 4.32 -2.17
C GLY A 109 30.11 5.36 -3.29
N TYR A 110 29.01 5.29 -4.03
CA TYR A 110 28.58 6.36 -4.95
C TYR A 110 28.19 7.63 -4.17
N ALA A 111 27.42 7.49 -3.08
CA ALA A 111 27.09 8.59 -2.19
C ALA A 111 28.37 9.21 -1.60
N GLU A 112 29.28 8.40 -1.06
CA GLU A 112 30.58 8.84 -0.54
C GLU A 112 31.41 9.58 -1.60
N SER A 113 31.41 9.14 -2.87
CA SER A 113 32.11 9.81 -3.97
C SER A 113 31.55 11.20 -4.29
N ILE A 114 30.24 11.40 -4.14
CA ILE A 114 29.57 12.69 -4.36
C ILE A 114 29.80 13.60 -3.14
N PHE A 115 29.68 13.07 -1.92
CA PHE A 115 29.90 13.83 -0.69
C PHE A 115 31.38 14.10 -0.39
N SER A 116 32.32 13.51 -1.13
CA SER A 116 33.75 13.84 -1.03
C SER A 116 34.16 15.08 -1.84
N LYS A 117 33.26 15.62 -2.68
CA LYS A 117 33.55 16.80 -3.51
C LYS A 117 33.13 18.09 -2.79
N LYS A 118 34.02 19.09 -2.72
CA LYS A 118 33.69 20.41 -2.15
C LYS A 118 32.51 21.11 -2.84
N GLU A 119 32.36 20.93 -4.15
CA GLU A 119 31.30 21.57 -4.95
C GLU A 119 29.89 21.09 -4.56
N THR A 120 29.75 19.84 -4.10
CA THR A 120 28.44 19.29 -3.71
C THR A 120 27.98 19.88 -2.38
N TRP A 121 28.88 20.04 -1.42
CA TRP A 121 28.57 20.74 -0.17
C TRP A 121 28.22 22.21 -0.39
N MET A 122 28.86 22.90 -1.34
CA MET A 122 28.49 24.27 -1.71
C MET A 122 27.07 24.33 -2.31
N ALA A 123 26.75 23.43 -3.24
CA ALA A 123 25.41 23.36 -3.83
C ALA A 123 24.32 23.06 -2.78
N LEU A 124 24.60 22.14 -1.85
CA LEU A 124 23.69 21.80 -0.74
C LEU A 124 23.49 22.97 0.23
N LEU A 125 24.54 23.75 0.52
CA LEU A 125 24.44 24.96 1.33
C LEU A 125 23.53 26.01 0.69
N VAL A 126 23.74 26.30 -0.60
CA VAL A 126 22.92 27.28 -1.33
C VAL A 126 21.47 26.81 -1.41
N ALA A 127 21.24 25.55 -1.76
CA ALA A 127 19.90 24.97 -1.84
C ALA A 127 19.19 24.98 -0.46
N GLY A 128 19.89 24.60 0.60
CA GLY A 128 19.36 24.61 1.96
C GLY A 128 19.04 26.03 2.47
N ALA A 129 19.89 27.02 2.15
CA ALA A 129 19.64 28.42 2.51
C ALA A 129 18.40 28.98 1.80
N ILE A 130 18.24 28.70 0.50
CA ILE A 130 17.04 29.09 -0.27
C ILE A 130 15.79 28.41 0.31
N LEU A 131 15.87 27.12 0.64
CA LEU A 131 14.75 26.39 1.24
C LEU A 131 14.33 27.01 2.58
N ILE A 132 15.27 27.34 3.47
CA ILE A 132 14.97 28.01 4.74
C ILE A 132 14.29 29.36 4.50
N LEU A 133 14.78 30.16 3.55
CA LEU A 133 14.19 31.46 3.21
C LEU A 133 12.75 31.30 2.72
N ILE A 134 12.49 30.37 1.81
CA ILE A 134 11.14 30.08 1.30
C ILE A 134 10.22 29.64 2.44
N LEU A 135 10.67 28.71 3.29
CA LEU A 135 9.89 28.23 4.43
C LEU A 135 9.57 29.35 5.43
N LEU A 136 10.53 30.24 5.70
CA LEU A 136 10.34 31.39 6.58
C LEU A 136 9.30 32.37 6.01
N LEU A 137 9.39 32.70 4.72
CA LEU A 137 8.39 33.56 4.05
C LEU A 137 7.00 32.95 4.09
N VAL A 138 6.89 31.64 3.85
CA VAL A 138 5.62 30.89 3.91
C VAL A 138 5.03 30.92 5.33
N VAL A 139 5.84 30.68 6.36
CA VAL A 139 5.39 30.71 7.76
C VAL A 139 4.93 32.12 8.17
N ILE A 140 5.65 33.16 7.78
CA ILE A 140 5.27 34.55 8.05
C ILE A 140 3.93 34.87 7.38
N PHE A 141 3.80 34.58 6.08
CA PHE A 141 2.58 34.88 5.32
C PHE A 141 1.36 34.11 5.84
N LEU A 142 1.55 32.85 6.27
CA LEU A 142 0.48 31.98 6.74
C LEU A 142 0.24 32.08 8.26
N ARG A 143 0.97 32.91 9.02
CA ARG A 143 0.85 33.04 10.49
C ARG A 143 -0.59 33.18 10.98
N ASN A 144 -1.36 34.07 10.38
CA ASN A 144 -2.77 34.27 10.77
C ASN A 144 -3.63 33.04 10.45
N ARG A 145 -3.33 32.33 9.35
CA ARG A 145 -4.02 31.09 8.98
C ARG A 145 -3.65 29.94 9.92
N ILE A 146 -2.36 29.82 10.29
CA ILE A 146 -1.85 28.82 11.24
C ILE A 146 -2.53 29.02 12.60
N SER A 147 -2.67 30.25 13.09
CA SER A 147 -3.39 30.53 14.34
C SER A 147 -4.82 30.01 14.32
N ILE A 148 -5.58 30.30 13.25
CA ILE A 148 -6.95 29.78 13.09
C ILE A 148 -6.95 28.24 13.02
N ALA A 149 -5.98 27.65 12.31
CA ALA A 149 -5.82 26.20 12.24
C ALA A 149 -5.57 25.58 13.62
N THR A 150 -4.69 26.16 14.44
CA THR A 150 -4.44 25.67 15.81
C THR A 150 -5.67 25.79 16.71
N ALA A 151 -6.48 26.84 16.53
CA ALA A 151 -7.75 26.98 17.23
C ALA A 151 -8.75 25.88 16.84
N LEU A 152 -8.84 25.54 15.55
CA LEU A 152 -9.68 24.44 15.07
C LEU A 152 -9.24 23.08 15.62
N ILE A 153 -7.93 22.80 15.64
CA ILE A 153 -7.38 21.57 16.22
C ILE A 153 -7.68 21.48 17.72
N ARG A 154 -7.54 22.60 18.45
CA ARG A 154 -7.88 22.68 19.87
C ARG A 154 -9.36 22.35 20.10
N GLU A 155 -10.29 22.92 19.33
CA GLU A 155 -11.71 22.60 19.46
C GLU A 155 -12.03 21.15 19.07
N GLY A 156 -11.39 20.61 18.03
CA GLY A 156 -11.49 19.19 17.66
C GLY A 156 -11.06 18.26 18.80
N SER A 157 -9.96 18.58 19.48
CA SER A 157 -9.47 17.79 20.62
C SER A 157 -10.45 17.78 21.82
N LYS A 158 -11.18 18.88 22.03
CA LYS A 158 -12.24 18.95 23.06
C LYS A 158 -13.40 18.02 22.70
N ALA A 159 -13.78 17.95 21.43
CA ALA A 159 -14.82 17.04 20.96
C ALA A 159 -14.43 15.58 21.22
N VAL A 160 -13.23 15.16 20.79
CA VAL A 160 -12.70 13.81 20.98
C VAL A 160 -12.65 13.42 22.47
N THR A 161 -12.17 14.32 23.33
CA THR A 161 -12.06 14.04 24.78
C THR A 161 -13.40 14.07 25.52
N SER A 162 -14.38 14.81 25.03
CA SER A 162 -15.72 14.83 25.62
C SER A 162 -16.50 13.52 25.36
N ILE A 163 -16.24 12.87 24.22
CA ILE A 163 -16.87 11.61 23.83
C ILE A 163 -15.81 10.50 23.97
N LYS A 164 -15.56 10.06 25.21
CA LYS A 164 -14.48 9.13 25.56
C LYS A 164 -14.46 7.86 24.69
N SER A 165 -15.62 7.36 24.26
CA SER A 165 -15.72 6.18 23.40
C SER A 165 -15.11 6.37 22.01
N THR A 166 -15.02 7.62 21.50
CA THR A 166 -14.39 7.91 20.19
C THR A 166 -12.88 7.68 20.19
N ILE A 167 -12.23 7.70 21.36
CA ILE A 167 -10.79 7.48 21.47
C ILE A 167 -10.44 6.01 21.21
N PHE A 168 -11.29 5.08 21.68
CA PHE A 168 -11.11 3.64 21.46
C PHE A 168 -11.73 3.16 20.14
N PHE A 169 -12.58 3.98 19.52
CA PHE A 169 -13.28 3.62 18.29
C PHE A 169 -12.36 3.14 17.16
N PRO A 170 -11.17 3.74 16.86
CA PRO A 170 -10.31 3.30 15.77
C PRO A 170 -9.81 1.85 15.87
N ILE A 171 -9.81 1.24 17.06
CA ILE A 171 -9.43 -0.16 17.26
C ILE A 171 -10.45 -1.09 16.58
N PHE A 172 -11.75 -0.76 16.68
CA PHE A 172 -12.82 -1.58 16.13
C PHE A 172 -12.73 -1.79 14.60
N PRO A 173 -12.67 -0.75 13.75
CA PRO A 173 -12.54 -0.93 12.32
C PRO A 173 -11.20 -1.53 11.92
N TRP A 174 -10.12 -1.30 12.68
CA TRP A 174 -8.84 -1.95 12.43
C TRP A 174 -8.94 -3.47 12.62
N VAL A 175 -9.52 -3.94 13.73
CA VAL A 175 -9.78 -5.37 13.95
C VAL A 175 -10.64 -5.95 12.83
N LEU A 176 -11.70 -5.24 12.43
CA LEU A 176 -12.58 -5.68 11.35
C LEU A 176 -11.86 -5.76 10.00
N GLN A 177 -10.96 -4.80 9.70
CA GLN A 177 -10.11 -4.84 8.51
C GLN A 177 -9.13 -6.03 8.54
N CYS A 178 -8.54 -6.35 9.69
CA CYS A 178 -7.69 -7.54 9.85
C CYS A 178 -8.47 -8.84 9.59
N VAL A 179 -9.70 -8.95 10.11
CA VAL A 179 -10.59 -10.09 9.85
C VAL A 179 -10.89 -10.23 8.35
N VAL A 180 -11.24 -9.12 7.68
CA VAL A 180 -11.49 -9.12 6.23
C VAL A 180 -10.24 -9.46 5.44
N MET A 181 -9.06 -9.06 5.90
CA MET A 181 -7.79 -9.43 5.29
C MET A 181 -7.50 -10.91 5.40
N ALA A 182 -7.67 -11.49 6.58
CA ALA A 182 -7.54 -12.94 6.76
C ALA A 182 -8.56 -13.71 5.89
N TYR A 183 -9.82 -13.25 5.87
CA TYR A 183 -10.87 -13.87 5.06
C TYR A 183 -10.57 -13.78 3.55
N GLY A 184 -10.13 -12.62 3.07
CA GLY A 184 -9.79 -12.42 1.65
C GLY A 184 -8.61 -13.29 1.19
N VAL A 185 -7.59 -13.46 2.05
CA VAL A 185 -6.45 -14.36 1.80
C VAL A 185 -6.90 -15.82 1.83
N PHE A 186 -7.74 -16.19 2.79
CA PHE A 186 -8.29 -17.54 2.88
C PHE A 186 -9.08 -17.92 1.62
N ILE A 187 -10.00 -17.05 1.17
CA ILE A 187 -10.75 -17.27 -0.08
C ILE A 187 -9.82 -17.31 -1.29
N PHE A 188 -8.78 -16.46 -1.33
CA PHE A 188 -7.78 -16.51 -2.40
C PHE A 188 -7.05 -17.85 -2.45
N MET A 189 -6.62 -18.40 -1.30
CA MET A 189 -6.01 -19.73 -1.22
C MET A 189 -6.96 -20.84 -1.64
N LEU A 190 -8.24 -20.76 -1.23
CA LEU A 190 -9.25 -21.73 -1.66
C LEU A 190 -9.45 -21.70 -3.19
N ILE A 191 -9.46 -20.52 -3.81
CA ILE A 191 -9.59 -20.40 -5.27
C ILE A 191 -8.33 -20.95 -5.97
N LEU A 192 -7.14 -20.70 -5.43
CA LEU A 192 -5.88 -21.27 -5.98
C LEU A 192 -5.85 -22.80 -5.93
N SER A 193 -6.57 -23.40 -4.99
CA SER A 193 -6.70 -24.85 -4.90
C SER A 193 -7.62 -25.45 -5.97
N ILE A 194 -8.37 -24.63 -6.72
CA ILE A 194 -9.26 -25.09 -7.79
C ILE A 194 -8.43 -25.29 -9.06
N GLY A 195 -8.19 -26.55 -9.41
CA GLY A 195 -7.58 -26.92 -10.68
C GLY A 195 -7.60 -28.44 -10.87
N GLU A 196 -7.74 -28.87 -12.12
CA GLU A 196 -7.67 -30.28 -12.48
C GLU A 196 -6.28 -30.59 -13.04
N ASN A 197 -5.75 -31.76 -12.67
CA ASN A 197 -4.45 -32.22 -13.17
C ASN A 197 -4.60 -32.55 -14.66
N ALA A 198 -3.92 -31.79 -15.52
CA ALA A 198 -3.82 -32.10 -16.94
C ALA A 198 -2.63 -33.01 -17.18
N PHE A 199 -2.88 -34.10 -17.90
CA PHE A 199 -1.84 -34.99 -18.39
C PHE A 199 -1.83 -34.93 -19.91
N GLY A 200 -0.63 -34.87 -20.48
CA GLY A 200 -0.41 -34.80 -21.93
C GLY A 200 0.46 -35.94 -22.43
N VAL A 201 0.16 -36.44 -23.62
CA VAL A 201 0.96 -37.46 -24.30
C VAL A 201 2.24 -36.83 -24.85
N ALA A 202 3.39 -37.42 -24.54
CA ALA A 202 4.69 -37.03 -25.07
C ALA A 202 5.33 -38.16 -25.90
N ASN A 203 6.11 -37.78 -26.91
CA ASN A 203 6.96 -38.65 -27.74
C ASN A 203 6.25 -39.78 -28.52
N ILE A 204 4.95 -39.63 -28.83
CA ILE A 204 4.19 -40.67 -29.53
C ILE A 204 4.59 -40.83 -31.00
N LYS A 205 5.05 -39.76 -31.67
CA LYS A 205 5.51 -39.82 -33.06
C LYS A 205 6.90 -40.42 -33.21
N ASN A 206 7.72 -40.32 -32.17
CA ASN A 206 9.07 -40.86 -32.13
C ASN A 206 9.10 -42.35 -31.77
N ASP A 207 8.05 -42.87 -31.11
CA ASP A 207 7.92 -44.28 -30.76
C ASP A 207 7.17 -45.06 -31.86
N THR A 208 7.91 -45.62 -32.81
CA THR A 208 7.32 -46.44 -33.89
C THR A 208 6.84 -47.83 -33.43
N THR A 209 7.14 -48.20 -32.18
CA THR A 209 6.83 -49.53 -31.62
C THR A 209 5.62 -49.55 -30.71
N CYS A 210 5.11 -48.38 -30.33
CA CYS A 210 3.94 -48.22 -29.47
C CYS A 210 2.66 -48.14 -30.32
N ASP A 211 1.73 -49.08 -30.12
CA ASP A 211 0.39 -49.01 -30.70
C ASP A 211 -0.64 -48.69 -29.62
N CYS A 212 -1.37 -47.59 -29.82
CA CYS A 212 -2.41 -47.07 -28.94
C CYS A 212 -3.83 -47.19 -29.55
N GLY A 213 -4.01 -48.04 -30.58
CA GLY A 213 -5.32 -48.27 -31.20
C GLY A 213 -5.91 -47.02 -31.88
N GLY A 214 -5.07 -46.05 -32.25
CA GLY A 214 -5.49 -44.78 -32.87
C GLY A 214 -6.14 -43.77 -31.92
N LEU A 215 -6.19 -44.04 -30.61
CA LEU A 215 -6.82 -43.14 -29.62
C LEU A 215 -5.98 -41.90 -29.31
N TYR A 216 -4.65 -42.08 -29.32
CA TYR A 216 -3.66 -41.03 -29.09
C TYR A 216 -2.74 -40.99 -30.32
N THR A 217 -2.73 -39.88 -31.04
CA THR A 217 -1.97 -39.74 -32.31
C THR A 217 -1.19 -38.44 -32.41
N GLU A 218 -1.54 -37.44 -31.59
CA GLU A 218 -0.89 -36.13 -31.59
C GLU A 218 -0.12 -35.90 -30.29
N GLU A 219 0.97 -35.16 -30.39
CA GLU A 219 1.75 -34.73 -29.23
C GLU A 219 0.97 -33.66 -28.45
N GLY A 220 0.99 -33.75 -27.12
CA GLY A 220 0.29 -32.84 -26.24
C GLY A 220 -1.22 -33.09 -26.10
N GLN A 221 -1.77 -34.15 -26.70
CA GLN A 221 -3.16 -34.54 -26.47
C GLN A 221 -3.42 -34.90 -25.01
N SER A 222 -4.56 -34.49 -24.48
CA SER A 222 -4.97 -34.81 -23.10
C SER A 222 -5.18 -36.31 -22.95
N CYS A 223 -4.49 -36.92 -21.99
CA CYS A 223 -4.58 -38.36 -21.70
C CYS A 223 -5.01 -38.62 -20.26
N ASP A 224 -5.60 -39.79 -20.01
CA ASP A 224 -5.76 -40.33 -18.67
C ASP A 224 -4.64 -41.37 -18.47
N PRO A 225 -3.78 -41.24 -17.44
CA PRO A 225 -2.69 -42.17 -17.18
C PRO A 225 -3.15 -43.64 -17.10
N ALA A 226 -4.35 -43.89 -16.55
CA ALA A 226 -4.88 -45.23 -16.41
C ALA A 226 -5.32 -45.81 -17.76
N ALA A 227 -5.99 -45.00 -18.59
CA ALA A 227 -6.39 -45.39 -19.94
C ALA A 227 -5.18 -45.61 -20.84
N PHE A 228 -4.16 -44.75 -20.75
CA PHE A 228 -2.93 -44.85 -21.52
C PHE A 228 -2.19 -46.16 -21.23
N ALA A 229 -2.01 -46.52 -19.95
CA ALA A 229 -1.34 -47.76 -19.56
C ALA A 229 -2.08 -49.04 -20.00
N LEU A 230 -3.40 -48.96 -20.20
CA LEU A 230 -4.23 -50.10 -20.64
C LEU A 230 -4.27 -50.25 -22.17
N GLN A 231 -4.34 -49.13 -22.90
CA GLN A 231 -4.60 -49.10 -24.33
C GLN A 231 -3.33 -48.97 -25.19
N CYS A 232 -2.25 -48.42 -24.65
CA CYS A 232 -0.97 -48.31 -25.36
C CYS A 232 -0.03 -49.45 -24.96
N ARG A 233 0.35 -50.29 -25.92
CA ARG A 233 1.34 -51.35 -25.70
C ARG A 233 2.39 -51.36 -26.80
N ASP A 234 3.59 -51.78 -26.42
CA ASP A 234 4.63 -52.14 -27.38
C ASP A 234 4.20 -53.42 -28.13
N THR A 235 4.69 -53.59 -29.35
CA THR A 235 4.67 -54.83 -30.15
C THR A 235 5.06 -56.10 -29.38
N ALA A 236 5.91 -55.98 -28.35
CA ALA A 236 6.30 -57.07 -27.45
C ALA A 236 5.29 -57.36 -26.32
N GLY A 237 4.16 -56.64 -26.27
CA GLY A 237 3.13 -56.75 -25.23
C GLY A 237 3.44 -56.03 -23.92
N GLY A 238 4.57 -55.32 -23.84
CA GLY A 238 4.99 -54.51 -22.70
C GLY A 238 4.52 -53.05 -22.76
N ALA A 239 4.93 -52.24 -21.78
CA ALA A 239 4.73 -50.79 -21.81
C ALA A 239 5.55 -50.15 -22.94
N CYS A 240 5.06 -49.04 -23.49
CA CYS A 240 5.76 -48.30 -24.54
C CYS A 240 7.11 -47.74 -24.05
N LYS A 241 8.10 -47.67 -24.95
CA LYS A 241 9.49 -47.33 -24.58
C LYS A 241 9.70 -45.84 -24.42
N MET A 242 9.07 -45.03 -25.27
CA MET A 242 9.28 -43.57 -25.29
C MET A 242 7.97 -42.80 -25.13
N ALA A 243 6.86 -43.33 -25.64
CA ALA A 243 5.56 -42.69 -25.49
C ALA A 243 5.05 -42.78 -24.04
N ILE A 244 4.81 -41.63 -23.42
CA ILE A 244 4.33 -41.55 -22.03
C ILE A 244 3.21 -40.51 -21.89
N CYS A 245 2.26 -40.80 -21.01
CA CYS A 245 1.31 -39.82 -20.50
C CYS A 245 1.91 -39.17 -19.25
N HIS A 246 2.35 -37.92 -19.35
CA HIS A 246 3.02 -37.20 -18.26
C HIS A 246 2.17 -36.02 -17.78
N PHE A 247 2.39 -35.61 -16.53
CA PHE A 247 1.72 -34.44 -15.98
C PHE A 247 2.26 -33.18 -16.65
N THR A 248 1.40 -32.47 -17.39
CA THR A 248 1.75 -31.24 -18.11
C THR A 248 1.44 -29.98 -17.30
N GLY A 249 0.61 -30.09 -16.26
CA GLY A 249 0.32 -28.99 -15.35
C GLY A 249 -1.09 -29.03 -14.80
N ILE A 250 -1.50 -27.93 -14.15
CA ILE A 250 -2.86 -27.76 -13.64
C ILE A 250 -3.64 -26.93 -14.66
N ASN A 251 -4.69 -27.51 -15.25
CA ASN A 251 -5.57 -26.77 -16.15
C ASN A 251 -6.66 -26.09 -15.32
N ASN A 252 -6.58 -24.77 -15.23
CA ASN A 252 -7.57 -23.96 -14.52
C ASN A 252 -8.67 -23.52 -15.50
N PRO A 253 -9.96 -23.82 -15.23
CA PRO A 253 -11.02 -23.34 -16.09
C PRO A 253 -11.04 -21.80 -16.07
N HIS A 254 -11.47 -21.18 -17.19
CA HIS A 254 -11.52 -19.72 -17.31
C HIS A 254 -12.35 -19.05 -16.20
N SER A 255 -13.28 -19.79 -15.58
CA SER A 255 -14.06 -19.37 -14.41
C SER A 255 -13.20 -18.97 -13.20
N VAL A 256 -12.04 -19.60 -12.99
CA VAL A 256 -11.12 -19.30 -11.86
C VAL A 256 -10.61 -17.86 -11.93
N VAL A 257 -10.33 -17.34 -13.14
CA VAL A 257 -9.90 -15.95 -13.33
C VAL A 257 -11.01 -14.97 -12.92
N TYR A 258 -12.26 -15.24 -13.31
CA TYR A 258 -13.40 -14.42 -12.90
C TYR A 258 -13.60 -14.43 -11.37
N LEU A 259 -13.46 -15.60 -10.74
CA LEU A 259 -13.55 -15.73 -9.28
C LEU A 259 -12.44 -14.95 -8.56
N HIS A 260 -11.21 -14.97 -9.06
CA HIS A 260 -10.13 -14.13 -8.52
C HIS A 260 -10.42 -12.63 -8.64
N LEU A 261 -10.98 -12.18 -9.78
CA LEU A 261 -11.34 -10.77 -9.98
C LEU A 261 -12.48 -10.34 -9.04
N ILE A 262 -13.51 -11.18 -8.88
CA ILE A 262 -14.61 -10.91 -7.94
C ILE A 262 -14.10 -10.88 -6.50
N ASN A 263 -13.26 -11.83 -6.09
CA ASN A 263 -12.65 -11.83 -4.77
C ASN A 263 -11.81 -10.57 -4.53
N LEU A 264 -11.00 -10.17 -5.51
CA LEU A 264 -10.17 -8.96 -5.41
C LEU A 264 -11.02 -7.69 -5.27
N LEU A 265 -12.10 -7.59 -6.06
CA LEU A 265 -13.04 -6.47 -5.97
C LEU A 265 -13.76 -6.46 -4.62
N GLY A 266 -14.29 -7.61 -4.18
CA GLY A 266 -14.96 -7.75 -2.88
C GLY A 266 -14.05 -7.44 -1.70
N PHE A 267 -12.79 -7.88 -1.77
CA PHE A 267 -11.76 -7.60 -0.78
C PHE A 267 -11.52 -6.10 -0.62
N PHE A 268 -11.18 -5.39 -1.70
CA PHE A 268 -10.96 -3.95 -1.63
C PHE A 268 -12.24 -3.18 -1.27
N TRP A 269 -13.39 -3.59 -1.83
CA TRP A 269 -14.67 -2.95 -1.54
C TRP A 269 -15.01 -3.02 -0.06
N THR A 270 -14.85 -4.18 0.57
CA THR A 270 -15.14 -4.36 2.00
C THR A 270 -14.18 -3.55 2.87
N LEU A 271 -12.89 -3.49 2.52
CA LEU A 271 -11.92 -2.66 3.24
C LEU A 271 -12.26 -1.16 3.20
N PHE A 272 -12.57 -0.64 2.00
CA PHE A 272 -12.98 0.76 1.86
C PHE A 272 -14.35 1.03 2.48
N PHE A 273 -15.24 0.04 2.47
CA PHE A 273 -16.54 0.13 3.11
C PHE A 273 -16.41 0.28 4.63
N ILE A 274 -15.58 -0.55 5.29
CA ILE A 274 -15.31 -0.43 6.72
C ILE A 274 -14.71 0.94 7.07
N SER A 275 -13.77 1.41 6.25
CA SER A 275 -13.19 2.75 6.41
C SER A 275 -14.25 3.85 6.26
N GLY A 276 -15.11 3.77 5.24
CA GLY A 276 -16.16 4.74 4.99
C GLY A 276 -17.26 4.73 6.06
N VAL A 277 -17.60 3.55 6.59
CA VAL A 277 -18.54 3.43 7.72
C VAL A 277 -17.95 4.14 8.94
N SER A 278 -16.65 3.95 9.19
CA SER A 278 -15.95 4.59 10.31
C SER A 278 -15.93 6.11 10.17
N ASP A 279 -15.60 6.63 8.99
CA ASP A 279 -15.60 8.07 8.69
C ASP A 279 -17.00 8.67 8.88
N MET A 280 -18.05 7.99 8.41
CA MET A 280 -19.44 8.42 8.56
C MET A 280 -19.89 8.44 10.03
N ILE A 281 -19.56 7.40 10.80
CA ILE A 281 -19.92 7.30 12.23
C ILE A 281 -19.27 8.42 13.04
N LEU A 282 -17.98 8.69 12.79
CA LEU A 282 -17.26 9.78 13.44
C LEU A 282 -17.83 11.14 13.01
N ALA A 283 -18.12 11.32 11.72
CA ALA A 283 -18.73 12.55 11.23
C ALA A 283 -20.10 12.82 11.87
N SER A 284 -20.97 11.80 11.98
CA SER A 284 -22.27 11.90 12.66
C SER A 284 -22.14 12.18 14.15
N THR A 285 -21.12 11.60 14.80
CA THR A 285 -20.85 11.79 16.22
C THR A 285 -20.38 13.21 16.51
N PHE A 286 -19.40 13.71 15.73
CA PHE A 286 -18.86 15.05 15.92
C PHE A 286 -19.78 16.16 15.43
N SER A 287 -20.61 15.92 14.41
CA SER A 287 -21.62 16.90 13.99
C SER A 287 -22.62 17.17 15.11
N ARG A 288 -23.12 16.12 15.77
CA ARG A 288 -24.01 16.25 16.93
C ARG A 288 -23.32 16.98 18.09
N TRP A 289 -22.08 16.64 18.38
CA TRP A 289 -21.31 17.36 19.41
C TRP A 289 -21.19 18.85 19.09
N TYR A 290 -20.86 19.17 17.83
CA TYR A 290 -20.65 20.54 17.38
C TYR A 290 -21.93 21.39 17.50
N TRP A 291 -23.06 20.86 17.00
CA TRP A 291 -24.34 21.58 16.97
C TRP A 291 -25.13 21.55 18.29
N THR A 292 -24.71 20.79 19.30
CA THR A 292 -25.32 20.84 20.63
C THR A 292 -24.75 22.02 21.43
N PHE A 293 -25.56 23.02 21.74
CA PHE A 293 -25.12 24.21 22.48
C PHE A 293 -24.64 23.88 23.90
N HIS A 294 -25.47 23.21 24.71
CA HIS A 294 -25.09 22.80 26.06
C HIS A 294 -24.52 21.39 26.04
N LYS A 295 -23.20 21.25 26.25
CA LYS A 295 -22.52 19.95 26.20
C LYS A 295 -22.97 18.95 27.28
N LYS A 296 -23.76 19.40 28.26
CA LYS A 296 -24.42 18.56 29.27
C LYS A 296 -25.61 17.77 28.70
N ASP A 297 -26.20 18.24 27.60
CA ASP A 297 -27.36 17.62 26.96
C ASP A 297 -26.95 16.50 25.98
N LEU A 298 -25.65 16.21 25.88
CA LEU A 298 -25.14 15.14 25.04
C LEU A 298 -25.48 13.77 25.65
N PRO A 299 -26.10 12.86 24.89
CA PRO A 299 -26.39 11.53 25.39
C PRO A 299 -25.08 10.79 25.73
N PHE A 300 -25.06 10.08 26.86
CA PHE A 300 -23.89 9.32 27.31
C PHE A 300 -23.36 8.36 26.21
N PHE A 301 -24.26 7.81 25.38
CA PHE A 301 -23.95 6.96 24.24
C PHE A 301 -24.01 7.70 22.89
N THR A 302 -23.38 8.87 22.77
CA THR A 302 -23.38 9.67 21.52
C THR A 302 -22.82 8.87 20.34
N LEU A 303 -21.75 8.09 20.56
CA LEU A 303 -21.16 7.23 19.54
C LEU A 303 -22.12 6.12 19.07
N THR A 304 -22.79 5.42 19.99
CA THR A 304 -23.76 4.36 19.63
C THR A 304 -24.90 4.90 18.78
N SER A 305 -25.35 6.12 19.06
CA SER A 305 -26.38 6.75 18.25
C SER A 305 -25.87 7.17 16.86
N GLY A 306 -24.59 7.54 16.73
CA GLY A 306 -23.91 7.70 15.44
C GLY A 306 -23.81 6.39 14.66
N ILE A 307 -23.41 5.30 15.33
CA ILE A 307 -23.40 3.93 14.76
C ILE A 307 -24.78 3.58 14.21
N PHE A 308 -25.82 3.71 15.04
CA PHE A 308 -27.19 3.39 14.63
C PHE A 308 -27.67 4.23 13.44
N GLN A 309 -27.39 5.53 13.45
CA GLN A 309 -27.75 6.41 12.33
C GLN A 309 -27.04 6.01 11.03
N THR A 310 -25.74 5.72 11.09
CA THR A 310 -24.99 5.27 9.92
C THR A 310 -25.53 3.95 9.39
N LEU A 311 -25.74 2.97 10.27
CA LEU A 311 -26.27 1.66 9.90
C LEU A 311 -27.71 1.74 9.35
N ARG A 312 -28.56 2.59 9.92
CA ARG A 312 -29.97 2.65 9.52
C ARG A 312 -30.22 3.46 8.24
N TYR A 313 -29.45 4.52 8.02
CA TYR A 313 -29.76 5.53 6.99
C TYR A 313 -28.66 5.76 5.96
N HIS A 314 -27.39 5.46 6.26
CA HIS A 314 -26.26 5.85 5.39
C HIS A 314 -25.45 4.68 4.82
N LEU A 315 -25.81 3.41 5.11
CA LEU A 315 -25.12 2.24 4.56
C LEU A 315 -25.00 2.27 3.03
N GLY A 316 -26.09 2.57 2.32
CA GLY A 316 -26.09 2.62 0.85
C GLY A 316 -25.14 3.70 0.28
N THR A 317 -25.16 4.89 0.88
CA THR A 317 -24.26 6.01 0.54
C THR A 317 -22.79 5.62 0.73
N VAL A 318 -22.48 4.94 1.85
CA VAL A 318 -21.12 4.49 2.15
C VAL A 318 -20.70 3.37 1.20
N ALA A 319 -21.56 2.38 0.96
CA ALA A 319 -21.33 1.28 0.03
C ALA A 319 -21.03 1.78 -1.39
N PHE A 320 -21.81 2.74 -1.88
CA PHE A 320 -21.61 3.35 -3.19
C PHE A 320 -20.27 4.09 -3.28
N GLY A 321 -19.94 4.94 -2.29
CA GLY A 321 -18.65 5.62 -2.27
C GLY A 321 -17.47 4.65 -2.21
N ALA A 322 -17.55 3.62 -1.36
CA ALA A 322 -16.52 2.59 -1.24
C ALA A 322 -16.33 1.80 -2.54
N LEU A 323 -17.41 1.52 -3.27
CA LEU A 323 -17.36 0.80 -4.55
C LEU A 323 -16.58 1.58 -5.61
N ILE A 324 -16.79 2.89 -5.70
CA ILE A 324 -16.07 3.76 -6.65
C ILE A 324 -14.55 3.70 -6.39
N ILE A 325 -14.12 3.78 -5.12
CA ILE A 325 -12.69 3.69 -4.77
C ILE A 325 -12.16 2.28 -5.07
N ALA A 326 -12.94 1.23 -4.76
CA ALA A 326 -12.54 -0.16 -4.97
C ALA A 326 -12.28 -0.47 -6.45
N ILE A 327 -13.14 0.00 -7.36
CA ILE A 327 -12.96 -0.19 -8.81
C ILE A 327 -11.63 0.43 -9.28
N VAL A 328 -11.37 1.68 -8.89
CA VAL A 328 -10.11 2.36 -9.24
C VAL A 328 -8.90 1.65 -8.64
N ARG A 329 -9.03 1.11 -7.42
CA ARG A 329 -7.97 0.34 -6.77
C ARG A 329 -7.67 -0.97 -7.51
N VAL A 330 -8.71 -1.70 -7.94
CA VAL A 330 -8.56 -2.91 -8.75
C VAL A 330 -7.86 -2.61 -10.06
N ILE A 331 -8.25 -1.54 -10.77
CA ILE A 331 -7.58 -1.12 -12.01
C ILE A 331 -6.09 -0.85 -11.76
N ARG A 332 -5.74 -0.16 -10.66
CA ARG A 332 -4.34 0.09 -10.30
C ARG A 332 -3.55 -1.20 -10.05
N VAL A 333 -4.14 -2.19 -9.38
CA VAL A 333 -3.49 -3.49 -9.17
C VAL A 333 -3.30 -4.24 -10.49
N ILE A 334 -4.29 -4.19 -11.39
CA ILE A 334 -4.18 -4.78 -12.73
C ILE A 334 -3.06 -4.11 -13.54
N LEU A 335 -2.95 -2.77 -13.52
CA LEU A 335 -1.86 -2.04 -14.19
C LEU A 335 -0.48 -2.44 -13.65
N GLU A 336 -0.35 -2.65 -12.35
CA GLU A 336 0.90 -3.13 -11.74
C GLU A 336 1.25 -4.55 -12.19
N TYR A 337 0.26 -5.43 -12.26
CA TYR A 337 0.43 -6.79 -12.77
C TYR A 337 0.84 -6.80 -14.26
N ILE A 338 0.20 -5.97 -15.09
CA ILE A 338 0.55 -5.83 -16.51
C ILE A 338 1.97 -5.30 -16.66
N ASP A 339 2.35 -4.27 -15.90
CA ASP A 339 3.71 -3.73 -15.91
C ASP A 339 4.76 -4.80 -15.58
N HIS A 340 4.48 -5.66 -14.60
CA HIS A 340 5.35 -6.79 -14.27
C HIS A 340 5.49 -7.78 -15.42
N LYS A 341 4.42 -8.07 -16.17
CA LYS A 341 4.48 -8.95 -17.35
C LYS A 341 5.17 -8.28 -18.55
N LEU A 342 4.98 -6.98 -18.72
CA LEU A 342 5.58 -6.21 -19.81
C LEU A 342 7.08 -5.98 -19.62
N LYS A 343 7.64 -6.19 -18.43
CA LYS A 343 9.10 -6.21 -18.23
C LYS A 343 9.82 -7.25 -19.10
N LYS A 344 9.11 -8.28 -19.57
CA LYS A 344 9.63 -9.28 -20.53
C LYS A 344 9.73 -8.74 -21.97
N PHE A 345 8.99 -7.69 -22.31
CA PHE A 345 8.92 -7.10 -23.65
C PHE A 345 9.30 -5.61 -23.58
N ASP A 346 10.61 -5.31 -23.56
CA ASP A 346 11.09 -3.95 -23.32
C ASP A 346 10.88 -3.03 -24.53
N ASN A 347 9.79 -2.24 -24.51
CA ASN A 347 9.50 -1.21 -25.51
C ASN A 347 9.38 0.17 -24.85
N PRO A 348 10.08 1.21 -25.33
CA PRO A 348 10.06 2.54 -24.72
C PRO A 348 8.65 3.19 -24.71
N LEU A 349 7.86 2.95 -25.75
CA LEU A 349 6.46 3.41 -25.83
C LEU A 349 5.59 2.77 -24.73
N SER A 350 5.73 1.46 -24.51
CA SER A 350 4.96 0.74 -23.48
C SER A 350 5.29 1.26 -22.07
N ARG A 351 6.56 1.59 -21.82
CA ARG A 351 7.04 2.16 -20.56
C ARG A 351 6.47 3.56 -20.32
N ALA A 352 6.41 4.40 -21.35
CA ALA A 352 5.83 5.75 -21.26
C ALA A 352 4.33 5.71 -20.99
N ILE A 353 3.57 4.87 -21.70
CA ILE A 353 2.13 4.69 -21.49
C ILE A 353 1.85 4.18 -20.08
N MET A 354 2.59 3.15 -19.63
CA MET A 354 2.40 2.57 -18.30
C MET A 354 2.70 3.58 -17.19
N CYS A 355 3.74 4.40 -17.34
CA CYS A 355 4.05 5.49 -16.43
C CYS A 355 2.88 6.50 -16.32
N CYS A 356 2.34 6.93 -17.46
CA CYS A 356 1.21 7.87 -17.53
C CYS A 356 -0.05 7.28 -16.87
N CYS A 357 -0.42 6.04 -17.20
CA CYS A 357 -1.58 5.37 -16.61
C CYS A 357 -1.43 5.17 -15.10
N LYS A 358 -0.27 4.69 -14.62
CA LYS A 358 -0.02 4.52 -13.18
C LYS A 358 -0.14 5.85 -12.42
N CYS A 359 0.42 6.92 -12.97
CA CYS A 359 0.32 8.27 -12.39
C CYS A 359 -1.15 8.75 -12.34
N PHE A 360 -1.88 8.63 -13.45
CA PHE A 360 -3.29 9.04 -13.52
C PHE A 360 -4.15 8.29 -12.51
N PHE A 361 -4.07 6.96 -12.46
CA PHE A 361 -4.87 6.15 -11.54
C PHE A 361 -4.48 6.35 -10.07
N TRP A 362 -3.21 6.62 -9.79
CA TRP A 362 -2.76 7.02 -8.45
C TRP A 362 -3.36 8.37 -8.03
N CYS A 363 -3.33 9.36 -8.92
CA CYS A 363 -3.96 10.67 -8.70
C CYS A 363 -5.48 10.52 -8.51
N LEU A 364 -6.13 9.72 -9.34
CA LEU A 364 -7.57 9.46 -9.27
C LEU A 364 -7.97 8.76 -7.97
N GLU A 365 -7.25 7.71 -7.56
CA GLU A 365 -7.48 7.02 -6.27
C GLU A 365 -7.38 8.00 -5.10
N SER A 366 -6.33 8.83 -5.10
CA SER A 366 -6.08 9.82 -4.05
C SER A 366 -7.18 10.88 -4.00
N PHE A 367 -7.58 11.39 -5.17
CA PHE A 367 -8.65 12.37 -5.30
C PHE A 367 -10.02 11.82 -4.85
N LEU A 368 -10.35 10.58 -5.25
CA LEU A 368 -11.60 9.94 -4.86
C LEU A 368 -11.67 9.66 -3.36
N LYS A 369 -10.58 9.20 -2.74
CA LYS A 369 -10.50 9.05 -1.27
C LYS A 369 -10.74 10.38 -0.56
N PHE A 370 -10.13 11.45 -1.07
CA PHE A 370 -10.32 12.79 -0.52
C PHE A 370 -11.77 13.26 -0.65
N ILE A 371 -12.38 13.17 -1.84
CA ILE A 371 -13.77 13.60 -2.04
C ILE A 371 -14.73 12.75 -1.21
N ASN A 372 -14.58 11.42 -1.19
CA ASN A 372 -15.47 10.54 -0.45
C ASN A 372 -15.49 10.87 1.04
N LYS A 373 -14.32 11.07 1.65
CA LYS A 373 -14.23 11.44 3.07
C LYS A 373 -14.99 12.73 3.37
N ASN A 374 -14.81 13.76 2.54
CA ASN A 374 -15.50 15.04 2.73
C ASN A 374 -17.01 14.95 2.39
N ALA A 375 -17.38 14.14 1.40
CA ALA A 375 -18.77 13.87 1.08
C ALA A 375 -19.50 13.16 2.24
N TYR A 376 -18.85 12.21 2.91
CA TYR A 376 -19.39 11.56 4.10
C TYR A 376 -19.63 12.55 5.24
N ILE A 377 -18.71 13.50 5.46
CA ILE A 377 -18.91 14.57 6.45
C ILE A 377 -20.16 15.39 6.10
N MET A 378 -20.31 15.80 4.85
CA MET A 378 -21.47 16.58 4.41
C MET A 378 -22.79 15.80 4.49
N CYS A 379 -22.77 14.50 4.15
CA CYS A 379 -23.91 13.60 4.33
C CYS A 379 -24.31 13.50 5.81
N ALA A 380 -23.34 13.34 6.71
CA ALA A 380 -23.60 13.22 8.14
C ALA A 380 -24.17 14.50 8.77
N VAL A 381 -23.82 15.67 8.23
CA VAL A 381 -24.29 16.98 8.73
C VAL A 381 -25.66 17.33 8.16
N HIS A 382 -25.87 17.17 6.85
CA HIS A 382 -27.05 17.69 6.14
C HIS A 382 -28.06 16.61 5.74
N GLY A 383 -27.72 15.32 5.85
CA GLY A 383 -28.61 14.22 5.45
C GLY A 383 -28.83 14.10 3.93
N HIS A 384 -27.99 14.73 3.10
CA HIS A 384 -28.10 14.68 1.64
C HIS A 384 -27.50 13.41 1.03
N SER A 385 -27.90 13.11 -0.21
CA SER A 385 -27.32 12.00 -1.00
C SER A 385 -25.83 12.22 -1.29
N PHE A 386 -25.13 11.15 -1.68
CA PHE A 386 -23.68 11.14 -1.89
C PHE A 386 -23.23 12.23 -2.88
N CYS A 387 -23.79 12.26 -4.09
CA CYS A 387 -23.34 13.17 -5.15
C CYS A 387 -23.57 14.64 -4.81
N LYS A 388 -24.71 14.97 -4.18
CA LYS A 388 -25.00 16.34 -3.72
C LYS A 388 -24.00 16.76 -2.64
N SER A 389 -23.79 15.89 -1.66
CA SER A 389 -22.84 16.13 -0.56
C SER A 389 -21.40 16.26 -1.05
N ALA A 390 -21.01 15.47 -2.06
CA ALA A 390 -19.70 15.57 -2.69
C ALA A 390 -19.50 16.92 -3.41
N ARG A 391 -20.53 17.40 -4.13
CA ARG A 391 -20.50 18.73 -4.77
C ARG A 391 -20.38 19.86 -3.74
N ASP A 392 -21.17 19.78 -2.67
CA ASP A 392 -21.16 20.81 -1.62
C ASP A 392 -19.82 20.81 -0.86
N ALA A 393 -19.30 19.61 -0.53
CA ALA A 393 -17.98 19.44 0.06
C ALA A 393 -16.88 20.05 -0.83
N PHE A 394 -16.88 19.72 -2.13
CA PHE A 394 -15.90 20.24 -3.08
C PHE A 394 -15.98 21.77 -3.20
N SER A 395 -17.18 22.33 -3.27
CA SER A 395 -17.39 23.78 -3.32
C SER A 395 -16.85 24.49 -2.06
N LEU A 396 -17.11 23.94 -0.88
CA LEU A 396 -16.61 24.49 0.39
C LEU A 396 -15.08 24.46 0.48
N LEU A 397 -14.47 23.36 0.03
CA LEU A 397 -13.01 23.18 0.04
C LEU A 397 -12.32 24.13 -0.93
N MET A 398 -12.81 24.24 -2.17
CA MET A 398 -12.22 25.14 -3.18
C MET A 398 -12.29 26.61 -2.75
N ARG A 399 -13.35 27.01 -2.05
CA ARG A 399 -13.49 28.38 -1.51
C ARG A 399 -12.52 28.67 -0.35
N ASN A 400 -11.96 27.65 0.29
CA ASN A 400 -11.08 27.78 1.46
C ASN A 400 -9.77 26.99 1.33
N ILE A 401 -9.29 26.77 0.09
CA ILE A 401 -8.18 25.87 -0.22
C ILE A 401 -6.92 26.17 0.59
N VAL A 402 -6.61 27.46 0.78
CA VAL A 402 -5.43 27.91 1.56
C VAL A 402 -5.50 27.42 3.01
N ARG A 403 -6.68 27.44 3.63
CA ARG A 403 -6.84 26.97 5.02
C ARG A 403 -6.68 25.46 5.12
N VAL A 404 -7.20 24.72 4.15
CA VAL A 404 -7.09 23.24 4.09
C VAL A 404 -5.64 22.83 3.90
N VAL A 405 -4.93 23.46 2.95
CA VAL A 405 -3.51 23.19 2.69
C VAL A 405 -2.65 23.50 3.92
N VAL A 406 -2.92 24.62 4.62
CA VAL A 406 -2.21 24.95 5.86
C VAL A 406 -2.42 23.88 6.94
N LEU A 407 -3.66 23.46 7.16
CA LEU A 407 -3.99 22.43 8.17
C LEU A 407 -3.29 21.10 7.87
N ASP A 408 -3.34 20.65 6.61
CA ASP A 408 -2.72 19.41 6.17
C ASP A 408 -1.19 19.49 6.30
N LYS A 409 -0.57 20.57 5.80
CA LYS A 409 0.88 20.75 5.87
C LYS A 409 1.40 20.87 7.30
N VAL A 410 0.67 21.51 8.22
CA VAL A 410 1.06 21.58 9.65
C VAL A 410 1.07 20.18 10.29
N MET A 411 0.10 19.32 9.95
CA MET A 411 0.09 17.94 10.43
C MET A 411 1.29 17.16 9.87
N TYR A 412 1.58 17.28 8.57
CA TYR A 412 2.74 16.64 7.96
C TYR A 412 4.07 17.13 8.53
N THR A 413 4.25 18.44 8.77
CA THR A 413 5.51 18.96 9.33
C THR A 413 5.74 18.50 10.76
N THR A 414 4.69 18.35 11.58
CA THR A 414 4.83 17.76 12.93
C THR A 414 5.25 16.29 12.90
N LEU A 415 4.73 15.50 11.96
CA LEU A 415 5.10 14.09 11.79
C LEU A 415 6.51 13.94 11.20
N LEU A 416 6.86 14.78 10.22
CA LEU A 416 8.16 14.76 9.54
C LEU A 416 9.32 14.98 10.52
N GLN A 417 9.14 15.81 11.54
CA GLN A 417 10.18 16.03 12.57
C GLN A 417 10.49 14.80 13.37
N LEU A 418 9.48 13.96 13.66
CA LEU A 418 9.69 12.71 14.37
C LEU A 418 10.54 11.73 13.52
N PHE A 419 10.26 11.65 12.22
CA PHE A 419 11.02 10.80 11.29
C PHE A 419 12.44 11.32 11.02
N VAL A 420 12.59 12.62 10.74
CA VAL A 420 13.89 13.23 10.49
C VAL A 420 14.80 13.12 11.72
N CYS A 421 14.28 13.24 12.95
CA CYS A 421 15.08 12.98 14.15
C CYS A 421 15.62 11.55 14.19
N ILE A 422 14.82 10.55 13.81
CA ILE A 422 15.21 9.13 13.81
C ILE A 422 16.23 8.84 12.69
N ASP A 423 15.97 9.33 11.49
CA ASP A 423 16.82 9.08 10.32
C ASP A 423 18.15 9.84 10.41
N PHE A 424 18.15 11.08 10.94
CA PHE A 424 19.37 11.87 11.09
C PHE A 424 20.30 11.28 12.15
N THR A 425 19.76 10.68 13.22
CA THR A 425 20.57 9.90 14.18
C THR A 425 21.15 8.61 13.56
N ALA A 426 20.48 8.01 12.58
CA ALA A 426 20.99 6.82 11.89
C ALA A 426 22.10 7.17 10.89
N VAL A 427 21.98 8.29 10.18
CA VAL A 427 22.98 8.75 9.19
C VAL A 427 24.25 9.29 9.84
N LEU A 428 24.17 9.89 11.04
CA LEU A 428 25.36 10.34 11.80
C LEU A 428 26.16 9.19 12.45
N ASN A 429 25.58 8.01 12.57
CA ASN A 429 26.21 6.81 13.11
C ASN A 429 26.76 5.87 12.01
N LEU A 430 26.74 6.31 10.75
CA LEU A 430 27.22 5.61 9.56
C LEU A 430 28.51 6.24 9.03
#